data_AF-A0A8T4FK68-F1
#
_entry.id   AF-A0A8T4FK68-F1
#
_cell.length_a   1.000
_cell.length_b   1.000
_cell.length_c   1.000
_cell.angle_alpha   90.00
_cell.angle_beta   90.00
_cell.angle_gamma   90.00
#
_symmetry.space_group_name_H-M   'P 1'
#
loop_
_entity.id
_entity.type
_entity.pdbx_description
1 polymer ?
#
loop_
_entity_poly.entity_id
_entity_poly.type
_entity_poly.pdbx_seq_one_letter_code
_entity_poly.pdbx_strand_id
1 'polypeptide(L)'
;MSSMITVISGGEDSLKLIKALRNLLYDSDITVIANTSDALWTQGNLVCPDLDDILYLFSGQLNMQNWTGIKGDTYSTYNFLEKICADAMAIKENATETDDTDGINDVSANLGNIYPIGDKQRAVCIARAMHLKNKLTITQSTRILSKSFGVTATVLPATDTRITAYAKFAGETFSIADFRAIRSTDKTADFKAEIELEFTKYPQITEDT
;
A
#
# COMPACT_ATOMS: atom_id res chain seq x y z
N MET A 1 33.27 -9.33 -13.55
CA MET A 1 32.19 -8.35 -13.34
C MET A 1 31.14 -9.02 -12.50
N SER A 2 30.69 -8.42 -11.40
CA SER A 2 29.46 -8.89 -10.75
C SER A 2 28.30 -8.57 -11.70
N SER A 3 27.48 -9.56 -12.04
CA SER A 3 26.33 -9.35 -12.92
C SER A 3 25.17 -8.80 -12.09
N MET A 4 24.81 -7.54 -12.31
CA MET A 4 23.65 -6.92 -11.66
C MET A 4 22.36 -7.37 -12.35
N ILE A 5 21.35 -7.82 -11.60
CA ILE A 5 20.03 -8.18 -12.11
C ILE A 5 19.01 -7.13 -11.69
N THR A 6 18.20 -6.66 -12.64
CA THR A 6 17.06 -5.78 -12.39
C THR A 6 15.75 -6.55 -12.58
N VAL A 7 14.87 -6.47 -11.59
CA VAL A 7 13.53 -7.07 -11.60
C VAL A 7 12.49 -5.96 -11.54
N ILE A 8 11.52 -5.98 -12.45
CA ILE A 8 10.29 -5.20 -12.32
C ILE A 8 9.31 -6.05 -11.52
N SER A 9 8.83 -5.53 -10.39
CA SER A 9 8.14 -6.30 -9.36
C SER A 9 6.77 -5.71 -9.05
N GLY A 10 5.79 -6.57 -8.83
CA GLY A 10 4.46 -6.23 -8.35
C GLY A 10 3.72 -7.50 -7.93
N GLY A 11 3.13 -7.50 -6.75
CA GLY A 11 2.43 -8.63 -6.16
C GLY A 11 3.33 -9.72 -5.58
N GLU A 12 2.67 -10.75 -5.07
CA GLU A 12 3.28 -11.85 -4.32
C GLU A 12 4.29 -12.69 -5.14
N ASP A 13 4.00 -12.96 -6.42
CA ASP A 13 4.81 -13.90 -7.20
C ASP A 13 6.17 -13.34 -7.57
N SER A 14 6.30 -12.01 -7.72
CA SER A 14 7.62 -11.39 -7.89
C SER A 14 8.45 -11.46 -6.61
N LEU A 15 7.84 -11.39 -5.41
CA LEU A 15 8.55 -11.61 -4.15
C LEU A 15 9.10 -13.04 -4.06
N LYS A 16 8.35 -14.04 -4.51
CA LYS A 16 8.81 -15.44 -4.59
C LYS A 16 10.01 -15.59 -5.51
N LEU A 17 9.95 -14.95 -6.68
CA LEU A 17 11.06 -14.93 -7.64
C LEU A 17 12.30 -14.24 -7.05
N ILE A 18 12.14 -13.06 -6.47
CA ILE A 18 13.24 -12.31 -5.84
C ILE A 18 13.86 -13.15 -4.72
N LYS A 19 13.03 -13.78 -3.87
CA LYS A 19 13.52 -14.70 -2.83
C LYS A 19 14.36 -15.84 -3.42
N ALA A 20 13.98 -16.40 -4.57
CA ALA A 20 14.77 -17.42 -5.24
C ALA A 20 16.10 -16.86 -5.77
N LEU A 21 16.12 -15.65 -6.33
CA LEU A 21 17.34 -14.97 -6.79
C LEU A 21 18.34 -14.74 -5.66
N ARG A 22 17.87 -14.42 -4.45
CA ARG A 22 18.72 -14.26 -3.25
C ARG A 22 19.46 -15.52 -2.83
N ASN A 23 19.08 -16.70 -3.34
CA ASN A 23 19.85 -17.93 -3.14
C ASN A 23 21.06 -18.04 -4.08
N LEU A 24 21.11 -17.21 -5.13
CA LEU A 24 22.09 -17.28 -6.21
C LEU A 24 22.97 -16.02 -6.28
N LEU A 25 22.47 -14.89 -5.78
CA LEU A 25 23.11 -13.58 -5.86
C LEU A 25 23.18 -12.93 -4.48
N TYR A 26 24.17 -12.06 -4.28
CA TYR A 26 24.14 -11.15 -3.15
C TYR A 26 23.01 -10.14 -3.32
N ASP A 27 22.37 -9.76 -2.21
CA ASP A 27 21.32 -8.73 -2.23
C ASP A 27 21.79 -7.43 -2.92
N SER A 28 23.07 -7.06 -2.76
CA SER A 28 23.69 -5.89 -3.41
C SER A 28 23.78 -5.97 -4.93
N ASP A 29 23.67 -7.16 -5.53
CA ASP A 29 23.64 -7.36 -6.98
C ASP A 29 22.21 -7.37 -7.54
N ILE A 30 21.20 -7.17 -6.69
CA ILE A 30 19.79 -7.16 -7.07
C ILE A 30 19.25 -5.72 -7.02
N THR A 31 18.65 -5.30 -8.12
CA THR A 31 17.84 -4.08 -8.22
C THR A 31 16.39 -4.47 -8.43
N VAL A 32 15.48 -3.84 -7.68
CA VAL A 32 14.04 -4.04 -7.84
C VAL A 32 13.37 -2.70 -8.12
N ILE A 33 12.62 -2.64 -9.21
CA ILE A 33 11.71 -1.55 -9.55
C ILE A 33 10.31 -2.01 -9.18
N ALA A 34 9.77 -1.48 -8.09
CA ALA A 34 8.51 -1.89 -7.52
C ALA A 34 7.33 -1.10 -8.11
N ASN A 35 6.24 -1.79 -8.37
CA ASN A 35 4.97 -1.20 -8.74
C ASN A 35 4.51 -0.17 -7.68
N THR A 36 3.94 0.93 -8.15
CA THR A 36 3.38 2.01 -7.31
C THR A 36 1.91 2.25 -7.56
N SER A 37 1.27 1.56 -8.52
CA SER A 37 -0.15 1.75 -8.87
C SER A 37 -1.11 1.32 -7.76
N ASP A 38 -0.64 0.47 -6.85
CA ASP A 38 -1.40 -0.09 -5.74
C ASP A 38 -1.19 0.73 -4.44
N ALA A 39 -0.43 1.82 -4.52
CA ALA A 39 -0.26 2.72 -3.40
C ALA A 39 -1.58 3.44 -3.10
N LEU A 40 -1.99 3.43 -1.83
CA LEU A 40 -3.28 3.95 -1.41
C LEU A 40 -3.14 4.84 -0.17
N TRP A 41 -3.97 5.88 -0.12
CA TRP A 41 -4.10 6.74 1.05
C TRP A 41 -5.19 6.18 1.97
N THR A 42 -4.82 5.85 3.19
CA THR A 42 -5.76 5.36 4.20
C THR A 42 -5.28 5.76 5.59
N GLN A 43 -6.21 6.01 6.52
CA GLN A 43 -5.89 6.36 7.90
C GLN A 43 -4.87 7.52 8.01
N GLY A 44 -4.98 8.51 7.12
CA GLY A 44 -4.09 9.67 7.04
C GLY A 44 -2.68 9.38 6.51
N ASN A 45 -2.38 8.17 6.04
CA ASN A 45 -1.05 7.76 5.62
C ASN A 45 -1.04 7.14 4.21
N LEU A 46 0.12 7.22 3.56
CA LEU A 46 0.37 6.54 2.29
C LEU A 46 0.95 5.13 2.53
N VAL A 47 0.20 4.12 2.12
CA VAL A 47 0.61 2.71 2.11
C VAL A 47 1.12 2.36 0.71
N CYS A 48 2.30 1.74 0.62
CA CYS A 48 2.89 1.31 -0.65
C CYS A 48 3.20 -0.20 -0.59
N PRO A 49 2.20 -1.09 -0.77
CA PRO A 49 2.33 -2.50 -0.42
C PRO A 49 3.49 -3.20 -1.14
N ASP A 50 3.57 -3.06 -2.47
CA ASP A 50 4.64 -3.70 -3.25
C ASP A 50 6.05 -3.23 -2.86
N LEU A 51 6.21 -1.94 -2.53
CA LEU A 51 7.48 -1.40 -2.03
C LEU A 51 7.80 -1.93 -0.64
N ASP A 52 6.83 -1.87 0.27
CA ASP A 52 6.98 -2.25 1.66
C ASP A 52 7.33 -3.73 1.78
N ASP A 53 6.66 -4.61 1.03
CA ASP A 53 6.90 -6.04 1.05
C ASP A 53 8.28 -6.42 0.50
N ILE A 54 8.80 -5.69 -0.50
CA ILE A 54 10.19 -5.85 -0.96
C ILE A 54 11.17 -5.47 0.16
N LEU A 55 10.93 -4.35 0.86
CA LEU A 55 11.77 -3.92 1.97
C LEU A 55 11.73 -4.93 3.12
N TYR A 56 10.56 -5.48 3.44
CA TYR A 56 10.39 -6.51 4.44
C TYR A 56 11.07 -7.83 4.01
N LEU A 57 11.01 -8.19 2.72
CA LEU A 57 11.68 -9.38 2.21
C LEU A 57 13.19 -9.28 2.41
N PHE A 58 13.81 -8.21 1.93
CA PHE A 58 15.26 -8.04 2.02
C PHE A 58 15.74 -7.92 3.46
N SER A 59 14.98 -7.25 4.34
CA SER A 59 15.31 -7.11 5.76
C SER A 59 14.99 -8.35 6.61
N GLY A 60 14.42 -9.41 6.02
CA GLY A 60 14.05 -10.63 6.74
C GLY A 60 12.82 -10.48 7.65
N GLN A 61 12.05 -9.42 7.46
CA GLN A 61 10.86 -9.08 8.25
C GLN A 61 9.55 -9.47 7.57
N LEU A 62 9.55 -9.88 6.30
CA LEU A 62 8.31 -10.23 5.58
C LEU A 62 7.55 -11.36 6.26
N ASN A 63 6.24 -11.22 6.37
CA ASN A 63 5.36 -12.32 6.71
C ASN A 63 5.26 -13.28 5.50
N MET A 64 6.02 -14.37 5.56
CA MET A 64 6.07 -15.37 4.49
C MET A 64 4.82 -16.25 4.37
N GLN A 65 3.88 -16.19 5.35
CA GLN A 65 2.66 -17.01 5.30
C GLN A 65 1.65 -16.47 4.29
N ASN A 66 1.51 -15.14 4.24
CA ASN A 66 0.60 -14.42 3.35
C ASN A 66 1.34 -13.55 2.32
N TRP A 67 2.68 -13.52 2.37
CA TRP A 67 3.55 -12.72 1.50
C TRP A 67 3.30 -11.21 1.53
N THR A 68 2.75 -10.70 2.64
CA THR A 68 2.49 -9.27 2.82
C THR A 68 2.63 -8.86 4.29
N GLY A 69 3.20 -7.69 4.52
CA GLY A 69 3.37 -7.10 5.84
C GLY A 69 4.47 -7.73 6.69
N ILE A 70 4.54 -7.33 7.96
CA ILE A 70 5.64 -7.68 8.85
C ILE A 70 5.30 -8.97 9.64
N LYS A 71 6.25 -9.90 9.70
CA LYS A 71 6.16 -11.13 10.49
C LYS A 71 6.00 -10.79 11.97
N GLY A 72 4.94 -11.33 12.57
CA GLY A 72 4.64 -11.12 13.99
C GLY A 72 4.25 -9.68 14.32
N ASP A 73 3.71 -8.95 13.34
CA ASP A 73 3.08 -7.65 13.61
C ASP A 73 1.79 -7.82 14.42
N THR A 74 1.47 -6.83 15.23
CA THR A 74 0.22 -6.77 16.00
C THR A 74 -0.77 -5.84 15.32
N TYR A 75 -2.05 -5.95 15.66
CA TYR A 75 -3.13 -5.15 15.05
C TYR A 75 -3.90 -4.36 16.11
N SER A 76 -3.24 -3.97 17.20
CA SER A 76 -3.91 -3.32 18.34
C SER A 76 -4.53 -1.99 17.92
N THR A 77 -3.81 -1.20 17.12
CA THR A 77 -4.33 0.08 16.60
C THR A 77 -5.50 -0.15 15.65
N TYR A 78 -5.39 -1.13 14.75
CA TYR A 78 -6.45 -1.45 13.80
C TYR A 78 -7.74 -1.89 14.52
N ASN A 79 -7.64 -2.85 15.43
CA ASN A 79 -8.80 -3.38 16.16
C ASN A 79 -9.50 -2.29 16.99
N PHE A 80 -8.74 -1.39 17.61
CA PHE A 80 -9.33 -0.28 18.37
C PHE A 80 -9.96 0.77 17.45
N LEU A 81 -9.34 1.06 16.31
CA LEU A 81 -9.89 1.98 15.32
C LEU A 81 -11.19 1.43 14.71
N GLU A 82 -11.23 0.15 14.35
CA GLU A 82 -12.43 -0.55 13.87
C GLU A 82 -13.58 -0.42 14.86
N LYS A 83 -13.31 -0.66 16.15
CA LYS A 83 -14.30 -0.45 17.21
C LYS A 83 -14.82 1.00 17.24
N ILE A 84 -13.94 1.99 17.25
CA ILE A 84 -14.34 3.41 17.29
C ILE A 84 -15.21 3.78 16.09
N CYS A 85 -14.83 3.30 14.89
CA CYS A 85 -15.58 3.60 13.67
C CYS A 85 -16.94 2.89 13.66
N ALA A 86 -17.03 1.66 14.18
CA ALA A 86 -18.31 0.97 14.37
C ALA A 86 -19.23 1.73 15.35
N ASP A 87 -18.69 2.20 16.48
CA ASP A 87 -19.43 3.03 17.44
C ASP A 87 -19.92 4.34 16.79
N ALA A 88 -19.10 4.97 15.94
CA ALA A 88 -19.48 6.18 15.21
C ALA A 88 -20.58 5.94 14.16
N MET A 89 -20.56 4.78 13.48
CA MET A 89 -21.61 4.38 12.54
C MET A 89 -22.94 4.14 13.26
N ALA A 90 -22.93 3.48 14.42
CA ALA A 90 -24.13 3.26 15.22
C ALA A 90 -24.78 4.57 15.69
N ILE A 91 -23.99 5.61 15.97
CA ILE A 91 -24.52 6.95 16.28
C ILE A 91 -25.21 7.57 15.06
N LYS A 92 -24.61 7.45 13.87
CA LYS A 92 -25.20 7.99 12.62
C LYS A 92 -26.49 7.29 12.21
N GLU A 93 -26.60 5.97 12.38
CA GLU A 93 -27.84 5.24 12.09
C GLU A 93 -29.00 5.64 13.00
N ASN A 94 -28.70 6.10 14.22
CA ASN A 94 -29.69 6.58 15.18
C ASN A 94 -30.03 8.08 15.04
N ALA A 95 -29.26 8.83 14.26
CA ALA A 95 -29.50 10.24 13.97
C ALA A 95 -30.32 10.35 12.66
N THR A 96 -31.65 10.38 12.79
CA THR A 96 -32.56 10.73 11.69
C THR A 96 -32.21 12.10 11.11
N GLU A 97 -32.10 12.16 9.78
CA GLU A 97 -31.97 13.35 8.90
C GLU A 97 -32.12 14.70 9.61
N THR A 98 -31.01 15.34 9.96
CA THR A 98 -30.96 16.79 10.13
C THR A 98 -30.07 17.37 9.05
N ASP A 99 -30.72 18.17 8.22
CA ASP A 99 -30.21 18.97 7.11
C ASP A 99 -29.19 20.00 7.62
N ASP A 100 -27.90 19.63 7.69
CA ASP A 100 -26.82 20.58 7.97
C ASP A 100 -25.71 20.46 6.92
N THR A 101 -25.73 21.44 6.02
CA THR A 101 -24.83 21.68 4.89
C THR A 101 -23.46 22.20 5.33
N ASP A 102 -22.72 21.43 6.12
CA ASP A 102 -21.30 21.69 6.39
C ASP A 102 -20.44 20.61 5.74
N GLY A 103 -20.36 20.59 4.40
CA GLY A 103 -19.26 20.05 3.58
C GLY A 103 -18.64 18.66 3.85
N ILE A 104 -19.09 17.90 4.85
CA ILE A 104 -18.53 16.64 5.35
C ILE A 104 -19.33 15.50 4.70
N ASN A 105 -19.52 15.56 3.39
CA ASN A 105 -20.37 14.63 2.65
C ASN A 105 -19.64 13.35 2.16
N ASP A 106 -18.49 12.99 2.72
CA ASP A 106 -17.77 11.76 2.32
C ASP A 106 -17.03 11.02 3.45
N VAL A 107 -17.40 11.26 4.70
CA VAL A 107 -16.77 10.56 5.84
C VAL A 107 -17.44 9.20 6.09
N SER A 108 -18.69 8.99 5.64
CA SER A 108 -19.41 7.72 5.83
C SER A 108 -18.83 6.56 5.02
N ALA A 109 -18.32 6.81 3.81
CA ALA A 109 -17.77 5.77 2.93
C ALA A 109 -16.51 5.08 3.52
N ASN A 110 -15.71 5.82 4.30
CA ASN A 110 -14.43 5.32 4.83
C ASN A 110 -14.52 4.70 6.23
N LEU A 111 -15.64 4.84 6.94
CA LEU A 111 -15.79 4.32 8.30
C LEU A 111 -16.05 2.79 8.33
N GLY A 112 -16.56 2.20 7.24
CA GLY A 112 -17.00 0.81 7.20
C GLY A 112 -16.01 -0.18 6.60
N ASN A 113 -14.96 0.31 5.94
CA ASN A 113 -13.97 -0.53 5.25
C ASN A 113 -12.56 -0.06 5.58
N ILE A 114 -12.16 -0.24 6.83
CA ILE A 114 -10.84 0.16 7.31
C ILE A 114 -9.80 -0.83 6.82
N TYR A 115 -8.84 -0.36 6.04
CA TYR A 115 -7.76 -1.21 5.55
C TYR A 115 -6.91 -1.73 6.74
N PRO A 116 -6.72 -3.06 6.92
CA PRO A 116 -5.98 -3.58 8.05
C PRO A 116 -4.48 -3.27 7.91
N ILE A 117 -3.95 -2.52 8.88
CA ILE A 117 -2.52 -2.16 8.95
C ILE A 117 -1.99 -2.55 10.32
N GLY A 118 -0.99 -3.42 10.34
CA GLY A 118 -0.27 -3.80 11.55
C GLY A 118 0.47 -2.64 12.20
N ASP A 119 0.74 -2.73 13.49
CA ASP A 119 1.28 -1.64 14.30
C ASP A 119 2.68 -1.21 13.83
N LYS A 120 3.54 -2.14 13.41
CA LYS A 120 4.86 -1.83 12.81
C LYS A 120 4.71 -1.31 11.39
N GLN A 121 3.83 -1.91 10.57
CA GLN A 121 3.56 -1.41 9.22
C GLN A 121 3.07 0.05 9.25
N ARG A 122 2.24 0.39 10.24
CA ARG A 122 1.78 1.76 10.48
C ARG A 122 2.93 2.70 10.79
N ALA A 123 3.92 2.29 11.57
CA ALA A 123 5.11 3.09 11.83
C ALA A 123 5.88 3.40 10.54
N VAL A 124 5.96 2.45 9.59
CA VAL A 124 6.55 2.68 8.27
C VAL A 124 5.75 3.72 7.47
N CYS A 125 4.42 3.62 7.50
CA CYS A 125 3.53 4.56 6.83
C CYS A 125 3.66 5.98 7.42
N ILE A 126 3.75 6.10 8.75
CA ILE A 126 3.97 7.38 9.45
C ILE A 126 5.33 7.97 9.07
N ALA A 127 6.40 7.17 9.10
CA ALA A 127 7.73 7.64 8.70
C ALA A 127 7.74 8.15 7.26
N ARG A 128 7.09 7.42 6.34
CA ARG A 128 6.90 7.88 4.95
C ARG A 128 6.12 9.19 4.88
N ALA A 129 5.02 9.32 5.62
CA ALA A 129 4.25 10.56 5.66
C ALA A 129 5.10 11.74 6.17
N MET A 130 5.91 11.53 7.21
CA MET A 130 6.87 12.52 7.70
C MET A 130 7.89 12.93 6.63
N HIS A 131 8.45 11.98 5.88
CA HIS A 131 9.37 12.28 4.77
C HIS A 131 8.69 13.12 3.68
N LEU A 132 7.48 12.72 3.25
CA LEU A 132 6.73 13.44 2.22
C LEU A 132 6.34 14.85 2.66
N LYS A 133 5.93 15.03 3.93
CA LYS A 133 5.68 16.37 4.52
C LYS A 133 6.93 17.25 4.50
N ASN A 134 8.12 16.64 4.60
CA ASN A 134 9.41 17.31 4.46
C ASN A 134 9.91 17.43 3.00
N LYS A 135 9.02 17.30 2.01
CA LYS A 135 9.30 17.46 0.57
C LYS A 135 10.28 16.44 -0.01
N LEU A 136 10.44 15.29 0.65
CA LEU A 136 11.16 14.16 0.07
C LEU A 136 10.25 13.44 -0.93
N THR A 137 10.87 12.84 -1.94
CA THR A 137 10.22 11.94 -2.91
C THR A 137 10.00 10.55 -2.32
N ILE A 138 9.18 9.72 -2.98
CA ILE A 138 9.01 8.31 -2.61
C ILE A 138 10.34 7.58 -2.73
N THR A 139 11.12 7.85 -3.77
CA THR A 139 12.48 7.31 -3.97
C THR A 139 13.38 7.63 -2.79
N GLN A 140 13.40 8.88 -2.32
CA GLN A 140 14.20 9.29 -1.16
C GLN A 140 13.70 8.64 0.13
N SER A 141 12.39 8.59 0.35
CA SER A 141 11.79 7.90 1.50
C SER A 141 12.15 6.41 1.51
N THR A 142 12.01 5.71 0.37
CA THR A 142 12.37 4.30 0.22
C THR A 142 13.85 4.06 0.49
N ARG A 143 14.73 4.96 0.06
CA ARG A 143 16.17 4.88 0.38
C ARG A 143 16.46 5.01 1.88
N ILE A 144 15.77 5.92 2.57
CA ILE A 144 15.90 6.09 4.03
C ILE A 144 15.43 4.82 4.75
N LEU A 145 14.25 4.30 4.39
CA LEU A 145 13.70 3.07 4.95
C LEU A 145 14.62 1.87 4.69
N SER A 146 15.13 1.73 3.45
CA SER A 146 16.09 0.67 3.09
C SER A 146 17.31 0.69 4.01
N LYS A 147 17.91 1.87 4.23
CA LYS A 147 19.05 2.03 5.15
C LYS A 147 18.66 1.67 6.58
N SER A 148 17.51 2.11 7.06
CA SER A 148 17.02 1.82 8.41
C SER A 148 16.78 0.33 8.64
N PHE A 149 16.39 -0.41 7.61
CA PHE A 149 16.12 -1.85 7.68
C PHE A 149 17.34 -2.73 7.35
N GLY A 150 18.49 -2.13 7.03
CA GLY A 150 19.69 -2.87 6.63
C GLY A 150 19.59 -3.52 5.25
N VAL A 151 18.72 -3.02 4.37
CA VAL A 151 18.56 -3.52 2.99
C VAL A 151 19.73 -3.05 2.14
N THR A 152 20.47 -4.01 1.58
CA THR A 152 21.62 -3.75 0.69
C THR A 152 21.27 -3.80 -0.80
N ALA A 153 20.13 -4.39 -1.15
CA ALA A 153 19.57 -4.33 -2.49
C ALA A 153 19.15 -2.91 -2.87
N THR A 154 19.16 -2.61 -4.17
CA THR A 154 18.64 -1.34 -4.67
C THR A 154 17.14 -1.48 -4.89
N VAL A 155 16.33 -0.82 -4.06
CA VAL A 155 14.86 -0.81 -4.20
C VAL A 155 14.39 0.57 -4.66
N LEU A 156 13.71 0.62 -5.79
CA LEU A 156 13.22 1.84 -6.42
C LEU A 156 11.70 1.75 -6.63
N PRO A 157 10.94 2.82 -6.38
CA PRO A 157 9.59 2.92 -6.91
C PRO A 157 9.64 3.00 -8.45
N ALA A 158 8.61 2.50 -9.13
CA ALA A 158 8.43 2.70 -10.57
C ALA A 158 8.33 4.19 -10.94
N THR A 159 7.80 5.02 -10.04
CA THR A 159 7.73 6.48 -10.20
C THR A 159 7.59 7.19 -8.85
N ASP A 160 7.99 8.46 -8.81
CA ASP A 160 7.70 9.39 -7.70
C ASP A 160 6.35 10.11 -7.87
N THR A 161 5.66 9.88 -8.98
CA THR A 161 4.32 10.42 -9.25
C THR A 161 3.27 9.47 -8.70
N ARG A 162 2.15 9.99 -8.20
CA ARG A 162 1.04 9.13 -7.80
C ARG A 162 0.42 8.54 -9.06
N ILE A 163 0.37 7.22 -9.11
CA ILE A 163 -0.37 6.47 -10.11
C ILE A 163 -1.44 5.71 -9.36
N THR A 164 -2.67 5.79 -9.82
CA THR A 164 -3.76 4.94 -9.34
C THR A 164 -4.29 4.14 -10.51
N ALA A 165 -4.30 2.82 -10.36
CA ALA A 165 -4.89 1.93 -11.34
C ALA A 165 -6.35 1.66 -11.01
N TYR A 166 -7.17 1.57 -12.06
CA TYR A 166 -8.57 1.19 -11.99
C TYR A 166 -8.85 0.08 -12.98
N ALA A 167 -9.77 -0.82 -12.61
CA ALA A 167 -10.26 -1.87 -13.50
C ALA A 167 -11.67 -1.51 -13.98
N LYS A 168 -11.84 -1.41 -15.29
CA LYS A 168 -13.16 -1.33 -15.92
C LYS A 168 -13.67 -2.72 -16.21
N PHE A 169 -14.74 -3.13 -15.54
CA PHE A 169 -15.34 -4.44 -15.68
C PHE A 169 -16.87 -4.33 -15.68
N ALA A 170 -17.53 -5.03 -16.60
CA ALA A 170 -18.99 -5.02 -16.72
C ALA A 170 -19.65 -3.61 -16.81
N GLY A 171 -18.94 -2.62 -17.34
CA GLY A 171 -19.43 -1.23 -17.46
C GLY A 171 -19.22 -0.37 -16.21
N GLU A 172 -18.62 -0.94 -15.15
CA GLU A 172 -18.32 -0.25 -13.90
C GLU A 172 -16.80 -0.10 -13.72
N THR A 173 -16.39 0.92 -12.95
CA THR A 173 -14.99 1.19 -12.61
C THR A 173 -14.75 0.80 -11.16
N PHE A 174 -13.77 -0.07 -10.94
CA PHE A 174 -13.39 -0.55 -9.62
C PHE A 174 -11.96 -0.10 -9.29
N SER A 175 -11.67 0.11 -8.00
CA SER A 175 -10.29 0.09 -7.56
C SER A 175 -9.67 -1.28 -7.85
N ILE A 176 -8.36 -1.37 -8.05
CA ILE A 176 -7.71 -2.67 -8.26
C ILE A 176 -7.92 -3.60 -7.06
N ALA A 177 -7.98 -3.06 -5.84
CA ALA A 177 -8.24 -3.85 -4.64
C ALA A 177 -9.64 -4.48 -4.68
N ASP A 178 -10.66 -3.70 -4.98
CA ASP A 178 -12.05 -4.19 -5.08
C ASP A 178 -12.20 -5.18 -6.22
N PHE A 179 -11.58 -4.90 -7.38
CA PHE A 179 -11.60 -5.80 -8.51
C PHE A 179 -10.91 -7.14 -8.21
N ARG A 180 -9.81 -7.14 -7.45
CA ARG A 180 -9.18 -8.37 -6.96
C ARG A 180 -10.09 -9.15 -6.01
N ALA A 181 -10.81 -8.46 -5.13
CA ALA A 181 -11.79 -9.08 -4.23
C ALA A 181 -12.91 -9.74 -5.04
N ILE A 182 -13.48 -9.04 -6.03
CA ILE A 182 -14.48 -9.60 -6.95
C ILE A 182 -13.94 -10.84 -7.66
N ARG A 183 -12.75 -10.74 -8.27
CA ARG A 183 -12.12 -11.87 -8.98
C ARG A 183 -11.86 -13.08 -8.07
N SER A 184 -11.61 -12.85 -6.78
CA SER A 184 -11.36 -13.94 -5.83
C SER A 184 -12.59 -14.80 -5.53
N THR A 185 -13.80 -14.27 -5.79
CA THR A 185 -15.07 -14.97 -5.54
C THR A 185 -15.35 -16.08 -6.56
N ASP A 186 -14.82 -15.97 -7.78
CA ASP A 186 -14.96 -16.99 -8.82
C ASP A 186 -13.65 -17.14 -9.62
N LYS A 187 -12.88 -18.18 -9.32
CA LYS A 187 -11.61 -18.44 -10.03
C LYS A 187 -11.79 -19.06 -11.42
N THR A 188 -13.01 -19.40 -11.81
CA THR A 188 -13.33 -20.05 -13.08
C THR A 188 -13.87 -19.09 -14.13
N ALA A 189 -14.34 -17.92 -13.73
CA ALA A 189 -14.82 -16.88 -14.63
C ALA A 189 -13.67 -16.19 -15.38
N ASP A 190 -13.90 -15.93 -16.67
CA ASP A 190 -12.98 -15.17 -17.53
C ASP A 190 -13.18 -13.66 -17.29
N PHE A 191 -12.51 -13.14 -16.26
CA PHE A 191 -12.51 -11.72 -15.93
C PHE A 191 -11.64 -10.93 -16.92
N LYS A 192 -12.27 -10.34 -17.94
CA LYS A 192 -11.63 -9.36 -18.83
C LYS A 192 -11.96 -7.95 -18.39
N ALA A 193 -11.01 -7.30 -17.75
CA ALA A 193 -11.09 -5.89 -17.40
C ALA A 193 -10.08 -5.07 -18.20
N GLU A 194 -10.47 -3.86 -18.58
CA GLU A 194 -9.56 -2.84 -19.09
C GLU A 194 -8.91 -2.13 -17.91
N ILE A 195 -7.59 -1.92 -17.96
CA ILE A 195 -6.86 -1.19 -16.91
C ILE A 195 -6.66 0.25 -17.36
N GLU A 196 -7.17 1.18 -16.55
CA GLU A 196 -6.94 2.61 -16.71
C GLU A 196 -5.99 3.11 -15.62
N LEU A 197 -5.09 4.03 -15.99
CA LEU A 197 -4.12 4.62 -15.08
C LEU A 197 -4.37 6.12 -14.96
N GLU A 198 -4.57 6.59 -13.74
CA GLU A 198 -4.65 8.01 -13.43
C GLU A 198 -3.34 8.49 -12.82
N PHE A 199 -2.79 9.59 -13.36
CA PHE A 199 -1.54 10.19 -12.90
C PHE A 199 -1.83 11.50 -12.17
N THR A 200 -1.49 11.56 -10.89
CA THR A 200 -1.68 12.75 -10.06
C THR A 200 -0.40 13.06 -9.27
N LYS A 201 -0.29 14.28 -8.73
CA LYS A 201 0.77 14.58 -7.76
C LYS A 201 0.37 14.00 -6.40
N TYR A 202 1.33 13.51 -5.63
CA TYR A 202 1.06 13.19 -4.22
C TYR A 202 0.59 14.48 -3.51
N PRO A 203 -0.50 14.40 -2.72
CA PRO A 203 -0.96 15.55 -1.95
C PRO A 203 0.20 16.00 -1.06
N GLN A 204 0.53 17.29 -1.16
CA GLN A 204 1.48 17.89 -0.24
C GLN A 204 0.74 18.03 1.09
N ILE A 205 1.21 17.32 2.13
CA ILE A 205 0.71 17.54 3.48
C ILE A 205 1.19 18.94 3.88
N THR A 206 0.30 19.92 3.84
CA THR A 206 0.60 21.31 4.19
C THR A 206 0.82 21.45 5.69
N GLU A 207 1.45 22.56 6.13
CA GLU A 207 1.70 22.81 7.55
C GLU A 207 0.42 22.84 8.40
N ASP A 208 -0.73 23.16 7.78
CA ASP A 208 -2.04 23.30 8.43
C ASP A 208 -2.83 21.99 8.61
N THR A 209 -2.22 20.83 8.36
CA THR A 209 -2.80 19.49 8.60
C THR A 209 -1.89 18.60 9.44
#